data_AF-T1AX37-F1
#
_entry.id   AF-T1AX37-F1
#
_cell.length_a   1.000
_cell.length_b   1.000
_cell.length_c   1.000
_cell.angle_alpha   90.00
_cell.angle_beta   90.00
_cell.angle_gamma   90.00
#
_symmetry.space_group_name_H-M   'P 1'
#
loop_
_entity.id
_entity.type
_entity.pdbx_description
1 polymer ?
#
loop_
_entity_poly.entity_id
_entity_poly.type
_entity_poly.pdbx_seq_one_letter_code
_entity_poly.pdbx_strand_id
1 'polypeptide(L)'
;SGLRAIYLVSHKALADQKYLDFVARFGEGAAEPIGSVALNTGDRTEGDIDAQLMVATYEKALGLFLSGQLKPNNALVVADELQILGEPGRGPDIEALCSALRQRGIKQFLALTATVENPEDIVGWMECDLVRSTHRDVPLYQEIWYGGRAHRTKFGDGSGQ
;
A
#
# COMPACT_ATOMS: atom_id res chain seq x y z
N SER A 1 -7.15 24.43 1.27
CA SER A 1 -7.44 23.00 1.56
C SER A 1 -6.22 22.39 2.19
N GLY A 2 -6.38 21.69 3.32
CA GLY A 2 -5.27 20.97 3.97
C GLY A 2 -4.76 19.81 3.11
N LEU A 3 -3.55 19.33 3.42
CA LEU A 3 -2.99 18.12 2.85
C LEU A 3 -3.84 16.91 3.25
N ARG A 4 -4.15 16.04 2.28
CA ARG A 4 -4.86 14.77 2.49
C ARG A 4 -4.00 13.59 2.06
N ALA A 5 -4.24 12.43 2.65
CA ALA A 5 -3.61 11.18 2.31
C ALA A 5 -4.67 10.13 1.90
N ILE A 6 -4.43 9.45 0.79
CA ILE A 6 -5.21 8.30 0.32
C ILE A 6 -4.29 7.08 0.42
N TYR A 7 -4.62 6.13 1.28
CA TYR A 7 -3.86 4.92 1.54
C TYR A 7 -4.58 3.71 0.94
N LEU A 8 -4.04 3.21 -0.16
CA LEU A 8 -4.59 2.08 -0.92
C LEU A 8 -3.95 0.78 -0.49
N VAL A 9 -4.78 -0.27 -0.33
CA VAL A 9 -4.33 -1.61 0.06
C VAL A 9 -5.00 -2.70 -0.78
N SER A 10 -4.35 -3.86 -0.82
CA SER A 10 -4.79 -5.05 -1.57
C SER A 10 -6.03 -5.73 -1.01
N HIS A 11 -6.21 -5.80 0.32
CA HIS A 11 -7.26 -6.61 0.93
C HIS A 11 -7.95 -5.91 2.09
N LYS A 12 -9.21 -6.27 2.33
CA LYS A 12 -10.05 -5.70 3.39
C LYS A 12 -9.44 -5.84 4.78
N ALA A 13 -8.90 -7.02 5.10
CA ALA A 13 -8.26 -7.28 6.39
C ALA A 13 -7.08 -6.31 6.64
N LEU A 14 -6.28 -6.03 5.60
CA LEU A 14 -5.20 -5.05 5.70
C LEU A 14 -5.75 -3.63 5.83
N ALA A 15 -6.85 -3.30 5.14
CA ALA A 15 -7.52 -2.01 5.26
C ALA A 15 -8.02 -1.76 6.69
N ASP A 16 -8.68 -2.76 7.29
CA ASP A 16 -9.14 -2.69 8.68
C ASP A 16 -7.97 -2.55 9.66
N GLN A 17 -6.91 -3.33 9.47
CA GLN A 17 -5.71 -3.23 10.31
C GLN A 17 -5.08 -1.83 10.25
N LYS A 18 -4.88 -1.29 9.03
CA LYS A 18 -4.30 0.04 8.84
C LYS A 18 -5.21 1.14 9.37
N TYR A 19 -6.51 1.03 9.16
CA TYR A 19 -7.49 1.97 9.70
C TYR A 19 -7.42 2.03 11.23
N LEU A 20 -7.43 0.89 11.92
CA LEU A 20 -7.31 0.85 13.37
C LEU A 20 -5.98 1.43 13.86
N ASP A 21 -4.86 1.10 13.21
CA ASP A 21 -3.54 1.67 13.54
C ASP A 21 -3.54 3.20 13.36
N PHE A 22 -4.06 3.70 12.25
CA PHE A 22 -4.08 5.12 11.96
C PHE A 22 -5.05 5.90 12.85
N VAL A 23 -6.21 5.33 13.20
CA VAL A 23 -7.13 5.92 14.19
C VAL A 23 -6.44 6.06 15.54
N ALA A 24 -5.73 5.03 15.99
CA ALA A 24 -5.03 5.05 17.28
C ALA A 24 -3.83 6.02 17.30
N ARG A 25 -3.15 6.21 16.16
CA ARG A 25 -1.91 7.01 16.07
C ARG A 25 -2.13 8.46 15.67
N PHE A 26 -3.09 8.72 14.80
CA PHE A 26 -3.27 10.03 14.16
C PHE A 26 -4.71 10.55 14.28
N GLY A 27 -5.66 9.63 14.42
CA GLY A 27 -7.09 9.89 14.37
C GLY A 27 -7.75 10.08 15.72
N GLU A 28 -9.04 9.76 15.74
CA GLU A 28 -9.98 9.97 16.85
C GLU A 28 -9.62 9.18 18.12
N GLY A 29 -8.80 8.13 17.99
CA GLY A 29 -8.30 7.33 19.10
C GLY A 29 -6.95 7.78 19.66
N ALA A 30 -6.29 8.76 19.05
CA ALA A 30 -4.99 9.25 19.49
C ALA A 30 -5.12 10.17 20.72
N ALA A 31 -4.07 10.22 21.55
CA ALA A 31 -4.00 11.15 22.68
C ALA A 31 -4.02 12.62 22.22
N GLU A 32 -3.38 12.89 21.08
CA GLU A 32 -3.38 14.18 20.38
C GLU A 32 -3.73 13.95 18.91
N PRO A 33 -5.02 13.92 18.55
CA PRO A 33 -5.46 13.74 17.17
C PRO A 33 -4.93 14.86 16.26
N ILE A 34 -4.32 14.47 15.14
CA ILE A 34 -3.77 15.41 14.14
C ILE A 34 -4.61 15.46 12.86
N GLY A 35 -5.58 14.56 12.72
CA GLY A 35 -6.58 14.64 11.67
C GLY A 35 -7.62 13.52 11.72
N SER A 36 -8.64 13.60 10.87
CA SER A 36 -9.66 12.55 10.76
C SER A 36 -9.21 11.37 9.90
N VAL A 37 -9.68 10.18 10.26
CA VAL A 37 -9.38 8.93 9.55
C VAL A 37 -10.66 8.27 9.05
N ALA A 38 -10.66 7.79 7.81
CA ALA A 38 -11.79 7.09 7.20
C ALA A 38 -11.40 5.75 6.61
N LEU A 39 -12.36 4.84 6.52
CA LEU A 39 -12.22 3.52 5.90
C LEU A 39 -13.25 3.36 4.79
N ASN A 40 -12.80 2.93 3.62
CA ASN A 40 -13.66 2.61 2.48
C ASN A 40 -13.27 1.26 1.88
N THR A 41 -14.07 0.24 2.16
CA THR A 41 -13.93 -1.11 1.57
C THR A 41 -15.21 -1.49 0.83
N GLY A 42 -15.25 -2.69 0.25
CA GLY A 42 -16.43 -3.17 -0.48
C GLY A 42 -17.69 -3.36 0.38
N ASP A 43 -17.54 -3.64 1.67
CA ASP A 43 -18.61 -3.96 2.62
C ASP A 43 -18.69 -3.01 3.81
N ARG A 44 -17.62 -2.26 4.11
CA ARG A 44 -17.57 -1.35 5.24
C ARG A 44 -17.13 0.05 4.83
N THR A 45 -17.86 1.05 5.30
CA THR A 45 -17.51 2.46 5.16
C THR A 45 -17.60 3.13 6.54
N GLU A 46 -16.56 3.83 6.95
CA GLU A 46 -16.45 4.53 8.24
C GLU A 46 -15.85 5.92 8.02
N GLY A 47 -16.34 6.90 8.76
CA GLY A 47 -15.87 8.28 8.66
C GLY A 47 -16.30 8.98 7.35
N ASP A 48 -15.80 10.19 7.17
CA ASP A 48 -16.05 11.00 5.97
C ASP A 48 -15.07 10.60 4.85
N ILE A 49 -15.56 10.40 3.63
CA ILE A 49 -14.70 10.14 2.46
C ILE A 49 -13.69 11.27 2.21
N ASP A 50 -14.02 12.50 2.59
CA ASP A 50 -13.16 13.67 2.46
C ASP A 50 -12.20 13.86 3.66
N ALA A 51 -12.10 12.86 4.56
CA ALA A 51 -11.17 12.84 5.70
C ALA A 51 -9.70 13.11 5.33
N GLN A 52 -8.91 13.52 6.33
CA GLN A 52 -7.49 13.84 6.11
C GLN A 52 -6.66 12.60 5.76
N LEU A 53 -7.02 11.43 6.29
CA LEU A 53 -6.45 10.14 5.90
C LEU A 53 -7.56 9.15 5.56
N MET A 54 -7.67 8.75 4.29
CA MET A 54 -8.62 7.74 3.85
C MET A 54 -7.90 6.44 3.54
N VAL A 55 -8.26 5.35 4.21
CA VAL A 55 -7.81 3.99 3.88
C VAL A 55 -8.85 3.33 2.97
N ALA A 56 -8.42 2.73 1.86
CA ALA A 56 -9.33 2.02 0.97
C ALA A 56 -8.70 0.80 0.30
N THR A 57 -9.51 -0.19 -0.04
CA THR A 57 -9.06 -1.22 -0.99
C THR A 57 -8.99 -0.64 -2.39
N TYR A 58 -8.10 -1.17 -3.24
CA TYR A 58 -7.96 -0.69 -4.62
C TYR A 58 -9.29 -0.71 -5.39
N GLU A 59 -10.08 -1.77 -5.30
CA GLU A 59 -11.36 -1.90 -6.01
C GLU A 59 -12.36 -0.85 -5.54
N LYS A 60 -12.40 -0.58 -4.23
CA LYS A 60 -13.29 0.43 -3.67
C LYS A 60 -12.85 1.83 -4.10
N ALA A 61 -11.54 2.11 -4.06
CA ALA A 61 -11.00 3.37 -4.54
C ALA A 61 -11.28 3.60 -6.03
N LEU A 62 -11.15 2.56 -6.86
CA LEU A 62 -11.51 2.61 -8.28
C LEU A 62 -13.00 2.95 -8.46
N GLY A 63 -13.88 2.26 -7.75
CA GLY A 63 -15.32 2.55 -7.78
C GLY A 63 -15.64 4.00 -7.37
N LEU A 64 -15.02 4.50 -6.29
CA LEU A 64 -15.19 5.87 -5.81
C LEU A 64 -14.60 6.92 -6.78
N PHE A 65 -13.53 6.57 -7.47
CA PHE A 65 -12.92 7.42 -8.48
C PHE A 65 -13.80 7.54 -9.72
N LEU A 66 -14.30 6.41 -10.21
CA LEU A 66 -15.20 6.35 -11.38
C LEU A 66 -16.55 7.03 -11.11
N SER A 67 -17.06 6.98 -9.86
CA SER A 67 -18.28 7.69 -9.46
C SER A 67 -18.07 9.19 -9.19
N GLY A 68 -16.82 9.68 -9.23
CA GLY A 68 -16.47 11.08 -8.95
C GLY A 68 -16.50 11.47 -7.47
N GLN A 69 -16.65 10.50 -6.57
CA GLN A 69 -16.67 10.73 -5.12
C GLN A 69 -15.25 10.90 -4.55
N LEU A 70 -14.26 10.22 -5.11
CA LEU A 70 -12.86 10.36 -4.70
C LEU A 70 -12.22 11.58 -5.35
N LYS A 71 -11.72 12.52 -4.53
CA LYS A 71 -11.05 13.75 -4.96
C LYS A 71 -9.55 13.70 -4.66
N PRO A 72 -8.70 13.20 -5.57
CA PRO A 72 -7.28 13.00 -5.30
C PRO A 72 -6.42 14.27 -5.45
N ASN A 73 -6.99 15.38 -5.96
CA ASN A 73 -6.23 16.61 -6.18
C ASN A 73 -5.53 17.11 -4.91
N ASN A 74 -4.24 17.41 -5.02
CA ASN A 74 -3.35 17.83 -3.94
C ASN A 74 -3.20 16.82 -2.77
N ALA A 75 -3.53 15.54 -2.99
CA ALA A 75 -3.34 14.47 -2.00
C ALA A 75 -1.97 13.77 -2.14
N LEU A 76 -1.47 13.23 -1.03
CA LEU A 76 -0.51 12.13 -1.04
C LEU A 76 -1.28 10.83 -1.32
N VAL A 77 -0.87 10.08 -2.33
CA VAL A 77 -1.39 8.74 -2.59
C VAL A 77 -0.32 7.73 -2.19
N VAL A 78 -0.65 6.83 -1.28
CA VAL A 78 0.18 5.67 -0.92
C VAL A 78 -0.48 4.43 -1.49
N ALA A 79 0.23 3.72 -2.36
CA ALA A 79 -0.19 2.46 -2.94
C ALA A 79 0.58 1.32 -2.27
N ASP A 80 -0.01 0.69 -1.26
CA ASP A 80 0.60 -0.42 -0.53
C ASP A 80 0.43 -1.73 -1.31
N GLU A 81 1.41 -2.62 -1.17
CA GLU A 81 1.49 -3.90 -1.88
C GLU A 81 1.33 -3.81 -3.42
N LEU A 82 1.96 -2.80 -4.05
CA LEU A 82 1.78 -2.52 -5.48
C LEU A 82 2.28 -3.65 -6.41
N GLN A 83 2.99 -4.66 -5.88
CA GLN A 83 3.28 -5.90 -6.63
C GLN A 83 2.02 -6.63 -7.14
N ILE A 84 0.85 -6.31 -6.59
CA ILE A 84 -0.46 -6.77 -7.05
C ILE A 84 -0.74 -6.50 -8.54
N LEU A 85 -0.02 -5.56 -9.16
CA LEU A 85 -0.11 -5.31 -10.61
C LEU A 85 0.20 -6.55 -11.45
N GLY A 86 0.98 -7.49 -10.93
CA GLY A 86 1.25 -8.77 -11.59
C GLY A 86 0.09 -9.76 -11.57
N GLU A 87 -0.98 -9.51 -10.82
CA GLU A 87 -2.13 -10.42 -10.73
C GLU A 87 -3.03 -10.30 -11.98
N PRO A 88 -3.23 -11.36 -12.79
CA PRO A 88 -3.96 -11.24 -14.06
C PRO A 88 -5.40 -10.72 -13.95
N GLY A 89 -6.07 -10.99 -12.84
CA GLY A 89 -7.47 -10.60 -12.65
C GLY A 89 -7.68 -9.19 -12.06
N ARG A 90 -6.66 -8.62 -11.40
CA ARG A 90 -6.79 -7.37 -10.64
C ARG A 90 -5.81 -6.30 -11.11
N GLY A 91 -4.66 -6.72 -11.61
CA GLY A 91 -3.59 -5.86 -12.11
C GLY A 91 -4.06 -4.78 -13.08
N PRO A 92 -4.80 -5.11 -14.17
CA PRO A 92 -5.23 -4.12 -15.14
C PRO A 92 -6.07 -2.97 -14.55
N ASP A 93 -6.99 -3.28 -13.64
CA ASP A 93 -7.84 -2.28 -12.99
C ASP A 93 -7.04 -1.39 -12.02
N ILE A 94 -6.09 -1.99 -11.31
CA ILE A 94 -5.20 -1.27 -10.39
C ILE A 94 -4.22 -0.37 -11.16
N GLU A 95 -3.72 -0.86 -12.29
CA GLU A 95 -2.87 -0.10 -13.21
C GLU A 95 -3.61 1.13 -13.74
N ALA A 96 -4.86 0.93 -14.19
CA ALA A 96 -5.73 2.00 -14.66
C ALA A 96 -6.01 3.04 -13.56
N LEU A 97 -6.30 2.58 -12.33
CA LEU A 97 -6.51 3.47 -11.18
C LEU A 97 -5.28 4.32 -10.90
N CYS A 98 -4.10 3.70 -10.77
CA CYS A 98 -2.86 4.41 -10.44
C CYS A 98 -2.50 5.43 -11.52
N SER A 99 -2.61 5.04 -12.80
CA SER A 99 -2.40 5.92 -13.95
C SER A 99 -3.35 7.12 -13.93
N ALA A 100 -4.64 6.87 -13.65
CA ALA A 100 -5.64 7.92 -13.59
C ALA A 100 -5.43 8.87 -12.40
N LEU A 101 -5.04 8.36 -11.23
CA LEU A 101 -4.74 9.19 -10.05
C LEU A 101 -3.56 10.13 -10.32
N ARG A 102 -2.49 9.64 -10.97
CA ARG A 102 -1.32 10.47 -11.34
C ARG A 102 -1.70 11.65 -12.23
N GLN A 103 -2.67 11.47 -13.12
CA GLN A 103 -3.14 12.52 -14.03
C GLN A 103 -4.05 13.57 -13.37
N ARG A 104 -4.41 13.40 -12.08
CA ARG A 104 -5.43 14.23 -11.40
C ARG A 104 -4.86 15.28 -10.46
N GLY A 105 -3.59 15.67 -10.66
CA GLY A 105 -2.94 16.71 -9.86
C GLY A 105 -2.71 16.30 -8.41
N ILE A 106 -2.42 15.02 -8.16
CA ILE A 106 -1.95 14.55 -6.85
C ILE A 106 -0.65 15.27 -6.49
N LYS A 107 -0.39 15.44 -5.20
CA LYS A 107 0.85 16.09 -4.73
C LYS A 107 2.04 15.15 -4.78
N GLN A 108 1.83 13.90 -4.40
CA GLN A 108 2.88 12.88 -4.35
C GLN A 108 2.26 11.50 -4.48
N PHE A 109 2.96 10.59 -5.16
CA PHE A 109 2.63 9.17 -5.22
C PHE A 109 3.75 8.36 -4.54
N LEU A 110 3.39 7.45 -3.65
CA LEU A 110 4.31 6.54 -2.96
C LEU A 110 3.87 5.10 -3.19
N ALA A 111 4.63 4.36 -3.98
CA ALA A 111 4.42 2.92 -4.16
C ALA A 111 5.22 2.15 -3.12
N LEU A 112 4.55 1.32 -2.32
CA LEU A 112 5.19 0.38 -1.41
C LEU A 112 5.07 -1.02 -1.99
N THR A 113 6.20 -1.72 -2.05
CA THR A 113 6.25 -3.07 -2.56
C THR A 113 7.14 -3.93 -1.67
N ALA A 114 6.83 -5.22 -1.59
CA ALA A 114 7.74 -6.21 -1.04
C ALA A 114 8.93 -6.41 -2.00
N THR A 115 9.83 -7.36 -1.68
CA THR A 115 10.91 -7.73 -2.59
C THR A 115 10.31 -8.33 -3.86
N VAL A 116 10.16 -7.50 -4.89
CA VAL A 116 9.78 -7.89 -6.25
C VAL A 116 11.03 -8.25 -7.05
N GLU A 117 10.92 -9.20 -7.96
CA GLU A 117 12.04 -9.60 -8.84
C GLU A 117 12.40 -8.46 -9.81
N ASN A 118 11.40 -7.69 -10.28
CA ASN A 118 11.58 -6.62 -11.26
C ASN A 118 11.03 -5.25 -10.77
N PRO A 119 11.63 -4.63 -9.74
CA PRO A 119 11.21 -3.30 -9.29
C PRO A 119 11.43 -2.21 -10.35
N GLU A 120 12.36 -2.42 -11.29
CA GLU A 120 12.65 -1.46 -12.36
C GLU A 120 11.48 -1.29 -13.34
N ASP A 121 10.70 -2.36 -13.57
CA ASP A 121 9.54 -2.30 -14.46
C ASP A 121 8.46 -1.38 -13.88
N ILE A 122 8.21 -1.50 -12.56
CA ILE A 122 7.27 -0.64 -11.83
C ILE A 122 7.75 0.81 -11.84
N VAL A 123 9.05 1.03 -11.63
CA VAL A 123 9.68 2.35 -11.62
C VAL A 123 9.58 3.03 -12.98
N GLY A 124 9.90 2.31 -14.05
CA GLY A 124 9.80 2.81 -15.42
C GLY A 124 8.36 3.16 -15.79
N TRP A 125 7.40 2.31 -15.42
CA TRP A 125 5.99 2.56 -15.66
C TRP A 125 5.44 3.75 -14.85
N MET A 126 5.82 3.87 -13.57
CA MET A 126 5.33 4.94 -12.68
C MET A 126 6.13 6.24 -12.77
N GLU A 127 7.26 6.25 -13.48
CA GLU A 127 8.22 7.35 -13.55
C GLU A 127 8.58 7.86 -12.13
N CYS A 128 8.93 6.93 -11.24
CA CYS A 128 9.22 7.18 -9.83
C CYS A 128 10.71 7.05 -9.51
N ASP A 129 11.15 7.62 -8.40
CA ASP A 129 12.47 7.30 -7.84
C ASP A 129 12.40 5.97 -7.08
N LEU A 130 13.38 5.09 -7.31
CA LEU A 130 13.47 3.80 -6.64
C LEU A 130 14.29 3.88 -5.35
N VAL A 131 13.68 3.49 -4.23
CA VAL A 131 14.36 3.31 -2.94
C VAL A 131 14.31 1.83 -2.56
N ARG A 132 15.46 1.20 -2.37
CA ARG A 132 15.58 -0.21 -1.94
C ARG A 132 16.15 -0.32 -0.54
N SER A 133 15.60 -1.23 0.25
CA SER A 133 16.15 -1.63 1.55
C SER A 133 16.07 -3.14 1.71
N THR A 134 17.18 -3.76 2.12
CA THR A 134 17.25 -5.19 2.47
C THR A 134 17.28 -5.40 3.99
N HIS A 135 17.15 -4.32 4.77
CA HIS A 135 17.21 -4.38 6.22
C HIS A 135 16.02 -5.18 6.79
N ARG A 136 16.30 -6.06 7.76
CA ARG A 136 15.28 -6.77 8.54
C ARG A 136 15.62 -6.63 10.02
N ASP A 137 14.68 -6.12 10.81
CA ASP A 137 14.84 -5.99 12.27
C ASP A 137 15.03 -7.34 12.95
N VAL A 138 14.35 -8.37 12.43
CA VAL A 138 14.47 -9.75 12.90
C VAL A 138 15.14 -10.59 11.80
N PRO A 139 16.31 -11.21 12.08
CA PRO A 139 16.99 -12.06 11.11
C PRO A 139 16.14 -13.29 10.79
N LEU A 140 16.05 -13.63 9.50
CA LEU A 140 15.33 -14.81 9.02
C LEU A 140 16.34 -15.93 8.74
N TYR A 141 16.07 -17.12 9.28
CA TYR A 141 16.84 -18.34 9.02
C TYR A 141 15.94 -19.32 8.28
N GLN A 142 16.46 -19.94 7.22
CA GLN A 142 15.79 -21.00 6.48
C GLN A 142 16.46 -22.33 6.82
N GLU A 143 15.66 -23.35 7.10
CA GLU A 143 16.15 -24.68 7.46
C GLU A 143 15.55 -25.75 6.53
N ILE A 144 16.42 -26.50 5.86
CA ILE A 144 16.07 -27.57 4.93
C ILE A 144 16.29 -28.91 5.62
N TRP A 145 15.22 -29.68 5.79
CA TRP A 145 15.26 -30.98 6.46
C TRP A 145 15.33 -32.11 5.43
N TYR A 146 16.43 -32.89 5.45
CA TYR A 146 16.63 -34.02 4.54
C TYR A 146 17.41 -35.14 5.23
N GLY A 147 16.93 -36.38 5.10
CA GLY A 147 17.63 -37.56 5.63
C GLY A 147 17.88 -37.52 7.15
N GLY A 148 16.97 -36.92 7.93
CA GLY A 148 17.14 -36.75 9.38
C GLY A 148 18.16 -35.68 9.80
N ARG A 149 18.62 -34.85 8.86
CA ARG A 149 19.51 -33.70 9.12
C ARG A 149 18.84 -32.41 8.71
N ALA A 150 19.16 -31.34 9.44
CA ALA A 150 18.71 -29.99 9.17
C ALA A 150 19.89 -29.15 8.66
N HIS A 151 19.71 -28.52 7.51
CA HIS A 151 20.66 -27.60 6.89
C HIS A 151 20.12 -26.17 7.03
N ARG A 152 20.81 -25.32 7.78
CA ARG A 152 20.37 -23.95 8.07
C ARG A 152 21.17 -22.92 7.26
N THR A 153 20.47 -22.00 6.62
CA THR A 153 21.03 -20.83 5.92
C THR A 153 20.37 -19.54 6.43
N LYS A 154 21.04 -18.39 6.33
CA LYS A 154 20.48 -17.10 6.77
C LYS A 154 19.96 -16.36 5.54
N PHE A 155 18.69 -15.98 5.57
CA PHE A 155 18.10 -15.23 4.47
C PHE A 155 18.83 -13.89 4.26
N GLY A 156 19.26 -13.63 3.02
CA GLY A 156 20.03 -12.43 2.67
C GLY A 156 21.54 -12.53 2.94
N ASP A 157 22.06 -13.70 3.33
CA ASP A 157 23.48 -13.95 3.15
C ASP A 157 23.77 -14.07 1.64
N GLY A 158 24.70 -13.26 1.12
CA GLY A 158 25.13 -13.34 -0.28
C GLY A 158 25.98 -14.58 -0.58
N SER A 159 25.98 -15.58 0.31
CA SER A 159 26.83 -16.77 0.21
C SER A 159 26.19 -17.94 -0.50
N GLY A 160 24.88 -17.88 -0.81
CA GLY A 160 24.21 -18.78 -1.75
C GLY A 160 24.81 -20.19 -1.81
N GLN A 161 24.70 -20.94 -0.71
CA GLN A 161 24.78 -22.40 -0.72
C GLN A 161 23.42 -22.97 -0.34
#